data_AF-A0A933B460-F1
#
_entry.id   AF-A0A933B460-F1
#
_cell.length_a   1.000
_cell.length_b   1.000
_cell.length_c   1.000
_cell.angle_alpha   90.00
_cell.angle_beta   90.00
_cell.angle_gamma   90.00
#
_symmetry.space_group_name_H-M   'P 1'
#
loop_
_entity.id
_entity.type
_entity.pdbx_description
1 polymer ?
#
loop_
_entity_poly.entity_id
_entity_poly.type
_entity_poly.pdbx_seq_one_letter_code
_entity_poly.pdbx_strand_id
1 'polypeptide(L)'
;MALTEQQVMDAVKPIEDPELHLGIVDLGLIYGVDINPQPDGEEVKLTMTFTSPFCPYGPQLKAMVQKAISSLPGVKSAVANIVFTPPWDPRTMASEDCKIALGIGGWEEEGQGPGSDVESQR
;
A
#
# COMPACT_ATOMS: atom_id res chain seq x y z
N MET A 1 -19.28 -19.02 6.61
CA MET A 1 -18.63 -18.44 5.42
C MET A 1 -17.16 -18.40 5.75
N ALA A 2 -16.30 -19.02 4.95
CA ALA A 2 -14.86 -18.94 5.16
C ALA A 2 -14.38 -17.57 4.69
N LEU A 3 -13.45 -16.94 5.41
CA LEU A 3 -12.84 -15.69 4.96
C LEU A 3 -12.00 -15.99 3.72
N THR A 4 -12.05 -15.09 2.74
CA THR A 4 -11.23 -15.20 1.54
C THR A 4 -10.16 -14.12 1.52
N GLU A 5 -9.04 -14.42 0.86
CA GLU A 5 -7.97 -13.44 0.65
C GLU A 5 -8.49 -12.16 -0.01
N GLN A 6 -9.45 -12.30 -0.93
CA GLN A 6 -10.11 -11.17 -1.58
C GLN A 6 -10.80 -10.23 -0.58
N GLN A 7 -11.47 -10.76 0.45
CA GLN A 7 -12.12 -9.94 1.47
C GLN A 7 -11.10 -9.23 2.35
N VAL A 8 -9.99 -9.90 2.67
CA VAL A 8 -8.88 -9.27 3.40
C VAL A 8 -8.27 -8.14 2.56
N MET A 9 -8.05 -8.38 1.26
CA MET A 9 -7.50 -7.39 0.34
C MET A 9 -8.43 -6.18 0.17
N ASP A 10 -9.75 -6.41 0.11
CA ASP A 10 -10.75 -5.35 0.01
C ASP A 10 -10.80 -4.49 1.29
N ALA A 11 -10.65 -5.12 2.46
CA ALA A 11 -10.61 -4.42 3.74
C ALA A 11 -9.38 -3.51 3.92
N VAL A 12 -8.24 -3.88 3.32
CA VAL A 12 -6.99 -3.11 3.40
C VAL A 12 -6.81 -2.14 2.22
N LYS A 13 -7.61 -2.28 1.16
CA LYS A 13 -7.62 -1.37 0.00
C LYS A 13 -7.83 0.13 0.34
N PRO A 14 -8.72 0.53 1.26
CA PRO A 14 -8.88 1.95 1.61
C PRO A 14 -7.75 2.48 2.50
N ILE A 15 -6.76 1.66 2.87
CA ILE A 15 -5.64 2.07 3.70
C ILE A 15 -4.53 2.62 2.81
N GLU A 16 -4.22 3.89 3.03
CA GLU A 16 -3.16 4.61 2.34
C GLU A 16 -2.04 4.98 3.31
N ASP A 17 -0.83 5.08 2.76
CA ASP A 17 0.34 5.55 3.49
C ASP A 17 0.21 7.07 3.72
N PRO A 18 0.21 7.55 4.98
CA PRO A 18 -0.02 8.97 5.28
C PRO A 18 1.13 9.89 4.85
N GLU A 19 2.31 9.34 4.55
CA GLU A 19 3.44 10.13 4.04
C GLU A 19 3.31 10.33 2.53
N LEU A 20 3.03 9.25 1.81
CA LEU A 20 2.96 9.26 0.35
C LEU A 20 1.58 9.56 -0.22
N HIS A 21 0.51 9.47 0.59
CA HIS A 21 -0.89 9.58 0.16
C HIS A 21 -1.23 8.59 -0.97
N LEU A 22 -0.63 7.39 -0.90
CA LEU A 22 -0.79 6.32 -1.88
C LEU A 22 -1.24 5.03 -1.18
N GLY A 23 -2.10 4.26 -1.87
CA GLY A 23 -2.63 3.00 -1.36
C GLY A 23 -1.53 1.97 -1.12
N ILE A 24 -1.55 1.28 0.02
CA ILE A 24 -0.54 0.25 0.33
C ILE A 24 -0.62 -0.96 -0.61
N VAL A 25 -1.81 -1.20 -1.18
CA VAL A 25 -2.06 -2.23 -2.18
C VAL A 25 -1.44 -1.83 -3.51
N ASP A 26 -1.67 -0.59 -3.96
CA ASP A 26 -1.17 -0.07 -5.24
C ASP A 26 0.36 0.15 -5.22
N LEU A 27 0.91 0.45 -4.05
CA LEU A 27 2.36 0.50 -3.83
C LEU A 27 3.00 -0.90 -3.87
N GLY A 28 2.22 -1.98 -3.79
CA GLY A 28 2.75 -3.34 -3.71
C GLY A 28 3.49 -3.61 -2.40
N LEU A 29 3.05 -3.00 -1.30
CA LEU A 29 3.63 -3.22 0.04
C LEU A 29 3.17 -4.52 0.70
N ILE A 30 2.15 -5.17 0.14
CA ILE A 30 1.60 -6.43 0.64
C ILE A 30 2.27 -7.59 -0.09
N TYR A 31 2.94 -8.47 0.67
CA TYR A 31 3.59 -9.66 0.12
C TYR A 31 2.68 -10.89 0.12
N GLY A 32 1.75 -10.96 1.06
CA GLY A 32 0.81 -12.06 1.12
C GLY A 32 -0.09 -12.01 2.35
N VAL A 33 -1.19 -12.75 2.24
CA VAL A 33 -2.17 -12.94 3.31
C VAL A 33 -2.25 -14.44 3.60
N ASP A 34 -2.13 -14.80 4.87
CA ASP A 34 -2.19 -16.18 5.33
C ASP A 34 -3.39 -16.33 6.26
N ILE A 35 -4.39 -17.11 5.85
CA ILE A 35 -5.63 -17.30 6.60
C ILE A 35 -5.57 -18.68 7.24
N ASN A 36 -5.45 -18.70 8.56
CA ASN A 36 -5.36 -19.91 9.37
C ASN A 36 -6.72 -20.19 10.03
N PRO A 37 -7.44 -21.24 9.62
CA PRO A 37 -8.72 -21.60 10.24
C PRO A 37 -8.49 -22.12 11.66
N GLN A 38 -9.16 -21.54 12.65
CA GLN A 38 -9.14 -22.00 14.05
C GLN A 38 -10.56 -22.43 14.49
N PRO A 39 -10.69 -23.28 15.51
CA PRO A 39 -11.99 -23.75 15.99
C PRO A 39 -12.92 -22.64 16.52
N ASP A 40 -12.37 -21.49 16.93
CA ASP A 40 -13.14 -20.35 17.47
C ASP A 40 -13.24 -19.15 16.51
N GLY A 41 -12.83 -19.30 15.24
CA GLY A 41 -12.77 -18.23 14.24
C GLY A 41 -11.48 -18.27 13.43
N GLU A 42 -11.29 -17.37 12.48
CA GLU A 42 -10.13 -17.41 11.59
C GLU A 42 -9.02 -16.46 12.08
N GLU A 43 -7.77 -16.91 12.04
CA GLU A 43 -6.60 -16.10 12.32
C GLU A 43 -5.96 -15.64 11.02
N VAL A 44 -5.88 -14.33 10.82
CA VAL A 44 -5.36 -13.74 9.59
C VAL A 44 -3.99 -13.14 9.86
N LYS A 45 -2.99 -13.59 9.11
CA LYS A 45 -1.63 -13.05 9.17
C LYS A 45 -1.31 -12.38 7.85
N LEU A 46 -1.19 -11.06 7.87
CA LEU A 46 -0.82 -10.27 6.69
C LEU A 46 0.66 -9.95 6.75
N THR A 47 1.42 -10.29 5.71
CA THR A 47 2.84 -9.93 5.60
C THR A 47 2.98 -8.73 4.69
N MET A 48 3.52 -7.64 5.22
CA MET A 48 3.75 -6.40 4.48
C MET A 48 5.10 -5.78 4.85
N THR A 49 5.48 -4.77 4.09
CA THR A 49 6.68 -3.96 4.30
C THR A 49 6.31 -2.48 4.44
N PHE A 50 7.26 -1.66 4.87
CA PHE A 50 7.14 -0.21 4.84
C PHE A 50 8.06 0.39 3.80
N THR A 51 7.69 1.57 3.33
CA THR A 51 8.51 2.41 2.46
C THR A 51 9.79 2.87 3.15
N SER A 52 9.86 2.83 4.48
CA SER A 52 11.05 3.18 5.27
C SER A 52 11.15 2.43 6.61
N PRO A 53 12.35 1.95 7.01
CA PRO A 53 12.54 1.12 8.20
C PRO A 53 12.38 1.84 9.55
N PHE A 54 12.34 3.18 9.56
CA PHE A 54 12.30 4.01 10.77
C PHE A 54 11.15 5.02 10.79
N CYS A 55 10.07 4.77 10.04
CA CYS A 55 8.96 5.71 10.02
C CYS A 55 8.21 5.69 11.39
N PRO A 56 8.08 6.83 12.10
CA PRO A 56 7.34 6.90 13.36
C PRO A 56 5.86 6.54 13.20
N TYR A 57 5.32 6.67 11.98
CA TYR A 57 3.93 6.32 11.63
C TYR A 57 3.73 4.84 11.27
N GLY A 58 4.80 4.06 11.10
CA GLY A 58 4.71 2.63 10.75
C GLY A 58 3.82 1.82 11.71
N PRO A 59 3.99 1.92 13.04
CA PRO A 59 3.12 1.24 14.00
C PRO A 59 1.64 1.65 13.89
N GLN A 60 1.36 2.90 13.53
CA GLN A 60 0.00 3.39 13.35
C GLN A 60 -0.64 2.77 12.09
N LEU A 61 0.08 2.75 10.97
CA LEU A 61 -0.37 2.11 9.75
C LEU A 61 -0.63 0.61 9.97
N LYS A 62 0.30 -0.07 10.66
CA LYS A 62 0.14 -1.46 11.08
C LYS A 62 -1.14 -1.69 11.89
N ALA A 63 -1.42 -0.80 12.86
CA ALA A 63 -2.61 -0.91 13.69
C ALA A 63 -3.90 -0.68 12.88
N MET A 64 -3.89 0.23 11.90
CA MET A 64 -5.02 0.44 10.98
C MET A 64 -5.30 -0.81 10.15
N VAL A 65 -4.27 -1.44 9.58
CA VAL A 65 -4.38 -2.69 8.83
C VAL A 65 -4.93 -3.81 9.71
N GLN A 66 -4.36 -4.03 10.89
CA GLN A 66 -4.85 -5.03 11.84
C GLN A 66 -6.32 -4.80 12.18
N LYS A 67 -6.70 -3.56 12.48
CA LYS A 67 -8.07 -3.19 12.85
C LYS A 67 -9.07 -3.42 11.71
N ALA A 68 -8.70 -3.09 10.47
CA ALA A 68 -9.53 -3.32 9.29
C ALA A 68 -9.81 -4.82 9.10
N ILE A 69 -8.78 -5.66 9.22
CA ILE A 69 -8.91 -7.11 9.10
C ILE A 69 -9.71 -7.69 10.28
N SER A 70 -9.44 -7.25 11.51
CA SER A 70 -10.21 -7.68 12.69
C SER A 70 -11.69 -7.28 12.65
N SER A 71 -12.06 -6.29 11.83
CA SER A 71 -13.45 -5.89 11.65
C SER A 71 -14.22 -6.82 10.69
N LEU A 72 -13.54 -7.74 10.01
CA LEU A 72 -14.18 -8.71 9.12
C LEU A 72 -14.92 -9.79 9.92
N PRO A 73 -16.12 -10.20 9.45
CA PRO A 73 -16.91 -11.21 10.13
C PRO A 73 -16.21 -12.57 10.11
N GLY A 74 -16.03 -13.17 11.29
CA GLY A 74 -15.38 -14.47 11.44
C GLY A 74 -13.89 -14.41 11.76
N VAL A 75 -13.27 -13.22 11.75
CA VAL A 75 -11.88 -13.05 12.19
C VAL A 75 -11.81 -13.02 13.71
N LYS A 76 -11.04 -13.95 14.29
CA LYS A 76 -10.75 -13.99 15.73
C LYS A 76 -9.52 -13.14 16.07
N SER A 77 -8.52 -13.18 15.21
CA SER A 77 -7.21 -12.56 15.44
C SER A 77 -6.64 -12.06 14.12
N ALA A 78 -6.11 -10.84 14.10
CA ALA A 78 -5.42 -10.28 12.94
C ALA A 78 -4.02 -9.82 13.30
N VAL A 79 -3.03 -10.29 12.56
CA VAL A 79 -1.61 -10.02 12.80
C VAL A 79 -0.97 -9.49 11.53
N ALA A 80 -0.72 -8.18 11.48
CA ALA A 80 0.20 -7.62 10.50
C ALA A 80 1.66 -7.94 10.90
N ASN A 81 2.37 -8.65 10.05
CA ASN A 81 3.79 -8.95 10.15
C ASN A 81 4.57 -8.01 9.23
N ILE A 82 5.51 -7.26 9.80
CA ILE A 82 6.34 -6.32 9.03
C ILE A 82 7.67 -7.00 8.74
N VAL A 83 8.00 -7.13 7.46
CA VAL A 83 9.27 -7.66 6.99
C VAL A 83 9.98 -6.63 6.13
N PHE A 84 11.29 -6.49 6.31
CA PHE A 84 12.14 -5.61 5.50
C PHE A 84 13.00 -6.40 4.50
N THR A 85 12.78 -7.72 4.44
CA THR A 85 13.52 -8.63 3.57
C THR A 85 12.51 -9.56 2.91
N PRO A 86 12.39 -9.56 1.58
CA PRO A 86 13.15 -8.75 0.60
C PRO A 86 12.89 -7.23 0.73
N PRO A 87 13.81 -6.36 0.25
CA PRO A 87 13.56 -4.93 0.20
C PRO A 87 12.42 -4.63 -0.79
N TRP A 88 11.58 -3.65 -0.45
CA TRP A 88 10.56 -3.15 -1.37
C TRP A 88 11.20 -2.34 -2.48
N ASP A 89 10.83 -2.63 -3.73
CA ASP A 89 11.31 -1.91 -4.90
C ASP A 89 10.10 -1.30 -5.65
N PRO A 90 9.89 0.03 -5.56
CA PRO A 90 8.75 0.69 -6.20
C PRO A 90 8.77 0.62 -7.73
N ARG A 91 9.92 0.39 -8.37
CA ARG A 91 10.00 0.28 -9.84
C ARG A 91 9.39 -1.01 -10.35
N THR A 92 9.44 -2.06 -9.55
CA THR A 92 8.95 -3.39 -9.91
C THR A 92 7.63 -3.74 -9.23
N MET A 93 7.40 -3.27 -8.00
CA MET A 93 6.27 -3.68 -7.17
C MET A 93 5.09 -2.69 -7.20
N ALA A 94 5.34 -1.39 -7.40
CA ALA A 94 4.26 -0.40 -7.43
C ALA A 94 3.54 -0.39 -8.80
N SER A 95 2.28 0.04 -8.81
CA SER A 95 1.49 0.30 -10.03
C SER A 95 2.07 1.47 -10.85
N GLU A 96 1.72 1.57 -12.14
CA GLU A 96 2.20 2.65 -13.01
C GLU A 96 1.83 4.05 -12.47
N ASP A 97 0.60 4.23 -11.99
CA ASP A 97 0.15 5.47 -11.35
C ASP A 97 1.01 5.84 -10.14
N CYS A 98 1.35 4.86 -9.30
CA CYS A 98 2.23 5.07 -8.15
C CYS A 98 3.66 5.42 -8.57
N LYS A 99 4.18 4.82 -9.64
CA LYS A 99 5.52 5.16 -10.16
C LYS A 99 5.56 6.60 -10.67
N ILE A 100 4.51 7.05 -11.36
CA ILE A 100 4.37 8.43 -11.83
C ILE A 100 4.31 9.38 -10.62
N ALA A 101 3.46 9.08 -9.64
CA ALA A 101 3.33 9.89 -8.42
C ALA A 101 4.64 9.99 -7.61
N LEU A 102 5.45 8.93 -7.61
CA LEU A 102 6.77 8.89 -6.97
C LEU A 102 7.88 9.55 -7.81
N GLY A 103 7.59 10.00 -9.04
CA GLY A 103 8.59 10.59 -9.94
C GLY A 103 9.59 9.59 -10.50
N ILE A 104 9.27 8.28 -10.48
CA ILE A 104 10.12 7.19 -10.97
C ILE A 104 9.59 6.63 -12.30
N GLY A 105 8.28 6.82 -12.57
CA GLY A 105 7.63 6.46 -13.82
C GLY A 105 7.86 7.54 -14.86
N GLY A 106 8.55 7.19 -15.95
CA GLY A 106 8.45 7.83 -17.26
C GLY A 106 8.53 9.36 -17.29
N TRP A 107 9.74 9.87 -17.53
CA TRP A 107 9.91 11.18 -18.11
C TRP A 107 9.20 11.23 -19.47
N GLU A 108 8.08 11.93 -19.55
CA GLU A 108 7.88 12.88 -20.65
C GLU A 108 7.93 14.28 -20.03
N GLU A 109 9.14 14.84 -20.10
CA GLU A 109 9.47 16.26 -20.15
C GLU A 109 8.61 17.24 -19.32
N GLU A 110 9.23 17.78 -18.26
CA GLU A 110 9.05 19.20 -17.91
C GLU A 110 9.58 20.08 -19.06
N GLY A 111 8.77 20.17 -20.11
CA GLY A 111 9.08 20.85 -21.35
C GLY A 111 7.89 21.61 -21.92
N GLN A 112 6.98 22.18 -21.11
CA GLN A 112 6.38 23.53 -21.30
C GLN A 112 5.10 23.77 -20.50
N GLY A 113 5.21 24.73 -19.58
CA GLY A 113 4.13 25.64 -19.19
C GLY A 113 4.63 26.55 -18.07
N PRO A 114 4.39 27.88 -18.06
CA PRO A 114 3.61 28.73 -18.97
C PRO A 114 4.48 29.79 -19.69
N GLY A 115 4.23 30.03 -20.97
CA GLY A 115 4.98 31.01 -21.76
C GLY A 115 4.15 31.56 -22.89
N SER A 116 2.99 32.13 -22.58
CA SER A 116 2.38 33.13 -23.44
C SER A 116 3.29 34.37 -23.45
N ASP A 117 4.30 34.39 -24.31
CA ASP A 117 4.76 35.65 -24.86
C ASP A 117 4.86 35.52 -26.37
N VAL A 118 3.94 36.23 -26.98
CA VAL A 118 3.79 36.41 -28.40
C VAL A 118 5.06 37.06 -28.92
N GLU A 119 5.89 36.32 -29.65
CA GLU A 119 6.92 36.94 -30.48
C GLU A 119 6.22 37.61 -31.68
N SER A 120 5.64 38.76 -31.40
CA SER A 120 5.09 39.71 -32.36
C SER A 120 5.77 41.04 -32.10
N GLN A 121 7.00 41.17 -32.59
CA GLN A 121 7.62 42.42 -33.03
C GLN A 121 9.00 42.16 -33.65
N ARG A 122 9.02 41.84 -34.95
CA ARG A 122 9.85 42.55 -35.94
C ARG A 122 9.46 42.21 -37.37
#